data_AF-A0A645D309-F1
#
_entry.id   AF-A0A645D309-F1
#
_cell.length_a   1.000
_cell.length_b   1.000
_cell.length_c   1.000
_cell.angle_alpha   90.00
_cell.angle_beta   90.00
_cell.angle_gamma   90.00
#
_symmetry.space_group_name_H-M   'P 1'
#
loop_
_entity.id
_entity.type
_entity.pdbx_description
1 polymer ?
#
loop_
_entity_poly.entity_id
_entity_poly.type
_entity_poly.pdbx_seq_one_letter_code
_entity_poly.pdbx_strand_id
1 'polypeptide(L)'
;MVGGSLKQVMKALLLGRFYSLGSKKVRMLSAKPSAEDLAYIVRLVEEGRAKPVIDRTYPLAQTAEAVRCQSEGHAMGKITIRVREEQDRVSTPVDVR
;
A
#
# COMPACT_ATOMS: atom_id res chain seq x y z
N MET A 1 -10.58 -5.51 -0.41
CA MET A 1 -9.51 -6.53 -0.26
C MET A 1 -8.20 -5.78 -0.11
N VAL A 2 -7.59 -5.77 1.09
CA VAL A 2 -6.23 -5.24 1.26
C VAL A 2 -5.34 -6.23 0.50
N GLY A 3 -4.64 -5.77 -0.55
CA GLY A 3 -3.92 -6.64 -1.49
C GLY A 3 -3.15 -7.79 -0.82
N GLY A 4 -3.12 -8.94 -1.50
CA GLY A 4 -2.58 -10.20 -1.01
C GLY A 4 -3.08 -11.37 -1.86
N SER A 5 -2.55 -12.58 -1.66
CA SER A 5 -2.95 -13.73 -2.47
C SER A 5 -4.39 -14.18 -2.12
N LEU A 6 -5.26 -14.33 -3.12
CA LEU A 6 -6.61 -14.89 -2.94
C LEU A 6 -6.56 -16.29 -2.29
N LYS A 7 -5.49 -17.07 -2.55
CA LYS A 7 -5.25 -18.37 -1.91
C LYS A 7 -5.03 -18.24 -0.40
N GLN A 8 -4.38 -17.17 0.07
CA GLN A 8 -4.17 -16.92 1.51
C GLN A 8 -5.50 -16.57 2.20
N VAL A 9 -6.32 -15.74 1.57
CA VAL A 9 -7.68 -15.41 2.08
C VAL A 9 -8.55 -16.67 2.15
N MET A 10 -8.53 -17.49 1.10
CA MET A 10 -9.27 -18.76 1.07
C MET A 10 -8.77 -19.75 2.13
N LYS A 11 -7.44 -19.90 2.31
CA LYS A 11 -6.86 -20.72 3.39
C LYS A 11 -7.27 -20.21 4.77
N ALA A 12 -7.27 -18.89 5.00
CA ALA A 12 -7.70 -18.31 6.27
C ALA A 12 -9.19 -18.56 6.55
N LEU A 13 -10.04 -18.53 5.52
CA LEU A 13 -11.47 -18.85 5.67
C LEU A 13 -11.71 -20.34 6.00
N LEU A 14 -11.06 -21.25 5.26
CA LEU A 14 -11.28 -22.70 5.41
C LEU A 14 -10.61 -23.27 6.66
N LEU A 15 -9.36 -22.85 6.94
CA LEU A 15 -8.52 -23.44 7.98
C LEU A 15 -8.27 -22.51 9.16
N GLY A 16 -8.76 -21.27 9.13
CA GLY A 16 -8.47 -20.28 10.18
C GLY A 16 -8.92 -20.70 11.58
N ARG A 17 -10.00 -21.50 11.69
CA ARG A 17 -10.43 -22.10 12.97
C ARG A 17 -9.37 -23.07 13.50
N PHE A 18 -8.85 -23.97 12.67
CA PHE A 18 -7.79 -24.93 13.05
C PHE A 18 -6.46 -24.24 13.36
N TYR A 19 -6.07 -23.23 12.57
CA TYR A 19 -4.89 -22.40 12.88
C TYR A 19 -5.07 -21.58 14.16
N SER A 20 -6.30 -21.39 14.63
CA SER A 20 -6.63 -20.67 15.87
C SER A 20 -6.77 -21.56 17.12
N LEU A 21 -6.55 -22.88 17.01
CA LEU A 21 -6.56 -23.80 18.16
C LEU A 21 -5.27 -23.74 19.01
N GLY A 22 -4.20 -23.12 18.50
CA GLY A 22 -2.96 -22.87 19.23
C GLY A 22 -2.90 -21.46 19.86
N SER A 23 -1.69 -20.91 20.03
CA SER A 23 -1.49 -19.58 20.62
C SER A 23 -1.75 -18.40 19.65
N LYS A 24 -1.95 -18.67 18.35
CA LYS A 24 -2.14 -17.64 17.31
C LYS A 24 -3.61 -17.56 16.94
N LYS A 25 -4.20 -16.37 16.94
CA LYS A 25 -5.60 -16.15 16.51
C LYS A 25 -5.64 -15.57 15.10
N VAL A 26 -6.33 -16.24 14.19
CA VAL A 26 -6.57 -15.75 12.83
C VAL A 26 -8.00 -15.21 12.77
N ARG A 27 -8.16 -13.95 12.36
CA ARG A 27 -9.47 -13.27 12.23
C ARG A 27 -9.59 -12.64 10.86
N MET A 28 -10.81 -12.65 10.33
CA MET A 28 -11.14 -11.86 9.14
C MET A 28 -11.39 -10.43 9.58
N LEU A 29 -10.64 -9.50 8.98
CA LEU A 29 -10.84 -8.07 9.18
C LEU A 29 -11.65 -7.54 8.00
N SER A 30 -12.82 -6.96 8.31
CA SER A 30 -13.62 -6.20 7.37
C SER A 30 -13.75 -4.81 7.94
N ALA A 31 -13.19 -3.82 7.26
CA ALA A 31 -13.29 -2.41 7.63
C ALA A 31 -14.22 -1.70 6.64
N LYS A 32 -15.12 -0.86 7.17
CA LYS A 32 -15.89 0.06 6.34
C LYS A 32 -15.01 1.27 6.03
N PRO A 33 -14.87 1.67 4.75
CA PRO A 33 -14.16 2.90 4.42
C PRO A 33 -14.86 4.11 5.06
N SER A 34 -14.11 4.95 5.77
CA SER A 34 -14.59 6.21 6.34
C SER A 34 -13.57 7.32 6.07
N ALA A 35 -14.04 8.58 5.99
CA ALA A 35 -13.16 9.72 5.76
C ALA A 35 -12.31 10.01 7.02
N GLU A 36 -12.90 9.79 8.19
CA GLU A 36 -12.28 10.00 9.49
C GLU A 36 -11.10 9.05 9.71
N ASP A 37 -11.27 7.75 9.41
CA ASP A 37 -10.19 6.77 9.54
C ASP A 37 -9.06 7.05 8.53
N LEU A 38 -9.41 7.49 7.31
CA LEU A 38 -8.40 7.86 6.31
C LEU A 38 -7.59 9.08 6.77
N ALA A 39 -8.26 10.11 7.30
CA ALA A 39 -7.59 11.29 7.86
C ALA A 39 -6.66 10.92 9.03
N TYR A 40 -7.09 9.98 9.88
CA TYR A 40 -6.24 9.45 10.94
C TYR A 40 -4.99 8.74 10.40
N ILE A 41 -5.12 7.90 9.36
CA ILE A 41 -3.98 7.24 8.71
C ILE A 41 -3.03 8.26 8.09
N VAL A 42 -3.54 9.32 7.45
CA VAL A 42 -2.73 10.41 6.90
C VAL A 42 -1.89 11.07 7.98
N ARG A 43 -2.48 11.41 9.13
CA ARG A 43 -1.74 11.99 10.27
C ARG A 43 -0.61 11.09 10.75
N LEU A 44 -0.83 9.77 10.83
CA LEU A 44 0.22 8.83 11.22
C LEU A 44 1.40 8.83 10.23
N VAL A 45 1.12 9.02 8.94
CA VAL A 45 2.16 9.14 7.91
C VAL A 45 2.90 10.47 8.01
N GLU A 46 2.18 11.57 8.22
CA GLU A 46 2.76 12.92 8.41
C GLU A 46 3.65 13.00 9.66
N GLU A 47 3.23 12.37 10.77
CA GLU A 47 4.01 12.23 12.00
C GLU A 47 5.20 11.26 11.86
N GLY A 48 5.36 10.60 10.72
CA GLY A 48 6.42 9.62 10.47
C GLY A 48 6.28 8.30 11.24
N ARG A 49 5.16 8.10 11.94
CA ARG A 49 4.83 6.91 12.74
C ARG A 49 4.36 5.74 11.88
N ALA A 50 3.90 6.03 10.67
CA ALA A 50 3.64 5.04 9.62
C ALA A 50 4.41 5.45 8.35
N LYS A 51 5.03 4.48 7.67
CA LYS A 51 5.73 4.73 6.40
C LYS A 51 5.25 3.73 5.35
N PRO A 52 4.75 4.20 4.19
CA PRO A 52 4.40 3.27 3.11
C PRO A 52 5.68 2.62 2.59
N VAL A 53 5.68 1.30 2.50
CA VAL A 53 6.74 0.55 1.81
C VAL A 53 6.41 0.57 0.32
N ILE A 54 7.16 1.36 -0.44
CA ILE A 54 7.04 1.46 -1.90
C ILE A 54 8.03 0.45 -2.50
N ASP A 55 7.50 -0.47 -3.30
CA ASP A 55 8.32 -1.45 -4.02
C ASP A 55 8.93 -0.79 -5.26
N ARG A 56 8.06 -0.28 -6.15
CA ARG A 56 8.44 0.28 -7.45
C ARG A 56 7.52 1.45 -7.81
N THR A 57 8.09 2.41 -8.53
CA THR A 57 7.33 3.51 -9.15
C THR A 57 7.44 3.39 -10.66
N TYR A 58 6.30 3.36 -11.35
CA TYR A 58 6.24 3.34 -12.81
C TYR A 58 5.73 4.69 -13.34
N PRO A 59 6.22 5.18 -14.49
CA PRO A 59 5.57 6.30 -15.17
C PRO A 59 4.16 5.90 -15.61
N LEU A 60 3.26 6.88 -15.77
CA LEU A 60 1.89 6.65 -16.20
C LEU A 60 1.79 5.79 -17.48
N ALA A 61 2.71 5.99 -18.43
CA ALA A 61 2.78 5.22 -19.68
C ALA A 61 3.01 3.70 -19.46
N GLN A 62 3.58 3.31 -18.32
CA GLN A 62 3.90 1.92 -17.98
C GLN A 62 2.90 1.30 -16.99
N THR A 63 1.69 1.86 -16.86
CA THR A 63 0.66 1.34 -15.96
C THR A 63 0.33 -0.15 -16.24
N ALA A 64 0.34 -0.58 -17.51
CA ALA A 64 0.12 -1.98 -17.87
C ALA A 64 1.17 -2.92 -17.24
N GLU A 65 2.44 -2.54 -17.31
CA GLU A 65 3.54 -3.29 -16.69
C GLU A 65 3.46 -3.27 -15.17
N ALA A 66 3.05 -2.14 -14.58
CA ALA A 66 2.83 -2.03 -13.14
C ALA A 66 1.75 -3.01 -12.64
N VAL A 67 0.63 -3.13 -13.38
CA VAL A 67 -0.45 -4.09 -13.08
C VAL A 67 0.03 -5.53 -13.26
N ARG A 68 0.80 -5.81 -14.32
CA ARG A 68 1.38 -7.14 -14.54
C ARG A 68 2.31 -7.54 -13.39
N CYS A 69 3.22 -6.65 -12.99
CA CYS A 69 4.12 -6.87 -11.85
C CYS A 69 3.34 -7.11 -10.53
N GLN A 70 2.26 -6.37 -10.30
CA GLN A 70 1.38 -6.62 -9.15
C GLN A 70 0.74 -8.01 -9.21
N SER A 71 0.28 -8.42 -10.39
CA SER A 71 -0.41 -9.70 -10.60
C SER A 71 0.50 -10.92 -10.44
N GLU A 72 1.79 -10.78 -10.73
CA GLU A 72 2.80 -11.84 -10.57
C GLU A 72 3.08 -12.16 -9.09
N GLY A 73 2.56 -11.36 -8.14
CA GLY A 73 2.53 -11.68 -6.71
C GLY A 73 3.87 -11.49 -5.97
N HIS A 74 4.89 -10.97 -6.64
CA HIS A 74 6.22 -10.72 -6.08
C HIS A 74 6.42 -9.30 -5.55
N ALA A 75 5.40 -8.44 -5.63
CA ALA A 75 5.53 -7.06 -5.21
C ALA A 75 5.62 -6.94 -3.68
N MET A 76 6.73 -6.39 -3.19
CA MET A 76 7.00 -6.23 -1.76
C MET A 76 6.53 -4.84 -1.29
N GLY A 77 5.22 -4.69 -1.08
CA GLY A 77 4.62 -3.44 -0.60
C GLY A 77 3.61 -2.86 -1.59
N LYS A 78 3.73 -1.55 -1.88
CA LYS A 78 2.85 -0.85 -2.83
C LYS A 78 3.62 -0.45 -4.09
N ILE A 79 3.00 -0.68 -5.24
CA ILE A 79 3.45 -0.14 -6.52
C ILE A 79 2.75 1.21 -6.72
N THR A 80 3.51 2.24 -7.06
CA THR A 80 3.01 3.60 -7.31
C THR A 80 3.12 3.96 -8.79
N ILE A 81 2.20 4.79 -9.27
CA ILE A 81 2.23 5.34 -10.62
C ILE A 81 2.54 6.84 -10.54
N ARG A 82 3.58 7.27 -11.23
CA ARG A 82 3.95 8.67 -11.38
C ARG A 82 3.13 9.30 -12.52
N VAL A 83 2.20 10.18 -12.16
CA VAL A 83 1.26 10.84 -13.09
C VAL A 83 1.85 12.12 -13.70
N ARG A 84 2.83 12.75 -13.02
CA ARG A 84 3.55 13.93 -13.50
C ARG A 84 5.05 13.71 -13.32
N GLU A 85 5.85 14.13 -14.29
CA GLU A 85 7.30 14.19 -14.10
C GLU A 85 7.62 15.20 -13.00
N GLU A 86 8.58 14.85 -12.15
CA GLU A 86 9.12 15.78 -11.17
C GLU A 86 9.95 16.77 -11.97
N GLN A 87 9.35 17.90 -12.36
CA GLN A 87 10.12 19.04 -12.82
C GLN A 87 11.11 19.35 -11.72
N ASP A 88 12.40 19.25 -12.04
CA ASP A 88 13.50 19.61 -11.17
C ASP A 88 13.09 20.83 -10.35
N ARG A 89 13.17 20.71 -9.02
CA ARG A 89 13.28 21.91 -8.18
C ARG A 89 14.59 22.58 -8.56
N VAL A 90 14.59 23.33 -9.66
CA VAL A 90 15.59 24.34 -9.93
C VAL A 90 15.41 25.34 -8.81
N SER A 91 16.31 25.22 -7.83
CA SER A 91 16.58 26.19 -6.79
C SER A 91 16.62 27.59 -7.40
N THR A 92 15.52 28.31 -7.34
CA THR A 92 15.58 29.77 -7.49
C THR A 92 16.10 30.29 -6.15
N PRO A 93 17.21 31.02 -6.10
CA PRO A 93 17.61 31.69 -4.87
C PRO A 93 16.50 32.69 -4.55
N VAL A 94 15.92 32.57 -3.35
CA VAL A 94 15.09 33.62 -2.78
C VAL A 94 16.03 34.78 -2.50
N ASP A 95 16.10 35.73 -3.43
CA ASP A 95 16.75 37.02 -3.25
C ASP A 95 15.95 37.80 -2.20
N VAL A 96 16.47 37.86 -0.99
CA VAL A 96 15.92 38.68 0.09
C VAL A 96 16.50 40.08 -0.08
N ARG A 97 15.71 40.98 -0.67
CA ARG A 97 15.83 42.42 -0.49
C ARG A 97 14.68 42.92 0.37
#